data_AF-A0A9D5W1A4-F1
#
_entry.id   AF-A0A9D5W1A4-F1
#
_cell.length_a   1.000
_cell.length_b   1.000
_cell.length_c   1.000
_cell.angle_alpha   90.00
_cell.angle_beta   90.00
_cell.angle_gamma   90.00
#
_symmetry.space_group_name_H-M   'P 1'
#
loop_
_entity.id
_entity.type
_entity.pdbx_description
1 polymer ?
#
loop_
_entity_poly.entity_id
_entity_poly.type
_entity_poly.pdbx_seq_one_letter_code
_entity_poly.pdbx_strand_id
1 'polypeptide(L)'
;MNEAISIFNENLSVRFRNERLTDLSKKAYTQSVKQFYHFIETTEQIENLASVLSWISRLKTSPYLKPSTVNLRIRGLKDYLLKKYENDITATCWLEQAFKGISLVNSEKTVKENVYLKIEHVENLTTKMTQIMRLITNSLF
;
A
#
# COMPACT_ATOMS: atom_id res chain seq x y z
N MET A 1 -11.63 33.10 4.08
CA MET A 1 -11.72 31.97 5.02
C MET A 1 -10.71 30.91 4.57
N ASN A 2 -9.45 31.05 4.97
CA ASN A 2 -8.34 30.16 4.58
C ASN A 2 -7.62 29.68 5.85
N GLU A 3 -8.31 28.88 6.66
CA GLU A 3 -7.71 28.15 7.80
C GLU A 3 -7.66 26.65 7.50
N ALA A 4 -7.19 26.27 6.31
CA ALA A 4 -7.02 24.87 5.93
C ALA A 4 -5.60 24.59 5.44
N ILE A 5 -4.62 25.36 5.93
CA ILE A 5 -3.22 25.22 5.54
C ILE A 5 -2.43 24.69 6.74
N SER A 6 -1.76 23.57 6.51
CA SER A 6 -0.70 23.01 7.35
C SER A 6 -1.13 22.33 8.66
N ILE A 7 -1.78 21.18 8.54
CA ILE A 7 -1.63 20.13 9.56
C ILE A 7 -0.98 18.93 8.89
N PHE A 8 0.34 18.88 8.97
CA PHE A 8 1.08 17.62 8.99
C PHE A 8 0.43 16.76 10.09
N ASN A 9 -0.47 15.86 9.70
CA ASN A 9 -1.40 15.24 10.63
C ASN A 9 -0.73 14.04 11.32
N GLU A 10 0.13 14.36 12.28
CA GLU A 10 0.50 13.46 13.37
C GLU A 10 -0.74 13.05 14.20
N ASN A 11 -1.87 13.75 14.04
CA ASN A 11 -3.13 13.49 14.75
C ASN A 11 -4.28 12.95 13.86
N LEU A 12 -4.01 12.41 12.66
CA LEU A 12 -5.06 11.71 11.90
C LEU A 12 -5.43 10.42 12.65
N SER A 13 -6.49 10.45 13.46
CA SER A 13 -7.02 9.28 14.15
C SER A 13 -7.71 8.37 13.15
N VAL A 14 -6.92 7.56 12.45
CA VAL A 14 -7.43 6.58 11.50
C VAL A 14 -8.04 5.43 12.28
N ARG A 15 -9.37 5.41 12.35
CA ARG A 15 -10.14 4.27 12.87
C ARG A 15 -10.48 3.34 11.71
N PHE A 16 -10.17 2.06 11.86
CA PHE A 16 -10.48 1.04 10.85
C PHE A 16 -11.70 0.24 11.26
N ARG A 17 -12.49 -0.19 10.28
CA ARG A 17 -13.66 -1.06 10.50
C ARG A 17 -13.27 -2.42 11.11
N ASN A 18 -12.09 -2.94 10.78
CA ASN A 18 -11.60 -4.20 11.32
C ASN A 18 -10.63 -3.96 12.48
N GLU A 19 -11.04 -4.35 13.68
CA GLU A 19 -10.26 -4.19 14.92
C GLU A 19 -9.14 -5.25 15.04
N ARG A 20 -9.24 -6.37 14.30
CA ARG A 20 -8.28 -7.49 14.33
C ARG A 20 -7.11 -7.33 13.35
N LEU A 21 -6.87 -6.14 12.83
CA LEU A 21 -5.74 -5.88 11.94
C LEU A 21 -4.42 -6.00 12.71
N THR A 22 -3.42 -6.63 12.08
CA THR A 22 -2.04 -6.63 12.60
C THR A 22 -1.49 -5.20 12.65
N ASP A 23 -0.52 -4.93 13.50
CA ASP A 23 0.08 -3.59 13.60
C ASP A 23 0.76 -3.16 12.30
N LEU A 24 1.32 -4.11 11.55
CA LEU A 24 1.86 -3.84 10.21
C LEU A 24 0.77 -3.41 9.23
N SER A 25 -0.39 -4.07 9.26
CA SER A 25 -1.55 -3.70 8.44
C SER A 25 -2.07 -2.31 8.82
N LYS A 26 -2.20 -2.02 10.13
CA LYS A 26 -2.60 -0.69 10.61
C LYS A 26 -1.67 0.39 10.09
N LYS A 27 -0.34 0.21 10.21
CA LYS A 27 0.66 1.15 9.69
C LYS A 27 0.51 1.37 8.17
N ALA A 28 0.40 0.28 7.40
CA ALA A 28 0.28 0.36 5.95
C ALA A 28 -1.03 1.07 5.52
N TYR A 29 -2.13 0.82 6.22
CA TYR A 29 -3.42 1.44 5.90
C TYR A 29 -3.42 2.91 6.30
N THR A 30 -2.88 3.26 7.47
CA THR A 30 -2.71 4.66 7.90
C THR A 30 -1.87 5.42 6.89
N GLN A 31 -0.77 4.84 6.42
CA GLN A 31 0.07 5.47 5.40
C GLN A 31 -0.68 5.68 4.07
N SER A 32 -1.55 4.72 3.70
CA SER A 32 -2.38 4.83 2.49
C SER A 32 -3.37 6.00 2.60
N VAL A 33 -4.01 6.16 3.77
CA VAL A 33 -4.92 7.28 4.04
C VAL A 33 -4.17 8.63 4.04
N LYS A 34 -2.99 8.69 4.66
CA LYS A 34 -2.14 9.91 4.63
C LYS A 34 -1.78 10.31 3.20
N GLN A 35 -1.42 9.34 2.35
CA GLN A 35 -1.10 9.59 0.95
C GLN A 35 -2.31 10.06 0.13
N PHE A 36 -3.52 9.62 0.47
CA PHE A 36 -4.75 10.11 -0.14
C PHE A 36 -5.02 11.58 0.23
N TYR A 37 -4.93 11.93 1.51
CA TYR A 37 -5.11 13.33 1.93
C TYR A 37 -4.04 14.25 1.38
N HIS A 38 -2.78 13.79 1.34
CA HIS A 38 -1.72 14.53 0.67
C HIS A 38 -2.02 14.74 -0.82
N PHE A 39 -2.62 13.76 -1.50
CA PHE A 39 -3.07 13.92 -2.88
C PHE A 39 -4.20 14.95 -3.01
N ILE A 40 -5.21 14.91 -2.15
CA ILE A 40 -6.29 15.89 -2.13
C ILE A 40 -5.73 17.30 -1.97
N GLU A 41 -4.84 17.49 -0.99
CA GLU A 41 -4.21 18.78 -0.70
C GLU A 41 -3.39 19.28 -1.88
N THR A 42 -2.53 18.43 -2.45
CA THR A 42 -1.67 18.81 -3.60
C THR A 42 -2.43 19.03 -4.90
N THR A 43 -3.66 18.52 -5.02
CA THR A 43 -4.51 18.71 -6.21
C THR A 43 -5.66 19.69 -5.98
N GLU A 44 -5.70 20.34 -4.80
CA GLU A 44 -6.76 21.26 -4.38
C GLU A 44 -8.17 20.67 -4.54
N GLN A 45 -8.30 19.36 -4.34
CA GLN A 45 -9.58 18.65 -4.45
C GLN A 45 -10.34 18.67 -3.13
N ILE A 46 -11.63 18.40 -3.19
CA ILE A 46 -12.46 18.12 -2.02
C ILE A 46 -12.57 16.61 -1.86
N GLU A 47 -12.63 16.11 -0.63
CA GLU A 47 -12.91 14.69 -0.38
C GLU A 47 -14.33 14.35 -0.86
N ASN A 48 -14.41 13.61 -1.95
CA ASN A 48 -15.65 13.12 -2.55
C ASN A 48 -15.35 11.88 -3.40
N LEU A 49 -16.39 11.28 -3.99
CA LEU A 49 -16.21 10.08 -4.80
C LEU A 49 -15.28 10.31 -6.01
N ALA A 50 -15.32 11.50 -6.63
CA ALA A 50 -14.50 11.82 -7.79
C ALA A 50 -13.01 11.88 -7.42
N SER A 51 -12.65 12.47 -6.27
CA SER A 51 -11.26 12.51 -5.80
C SER A 51 -10.75 11.13 -5.38
N VAL A 52 -11.60 10.28 -4.81
CA VAL A 52 -11.29 8.87 -4.54
C VAL A 52 -10.98 8.12 -5.84
N LEU A 53 -11.85 8.22 -6.85
CA LEU A 53 -11.64 7.56 -8.14
C LEU A 53 -10.41 8.10 -8.88
N SER A 54 -10.17 9.41 -8.82
CA SER A 54 -8.99 10.05 -9.39
C SER A 54 -7.70 9.53 -8.75
N TRP A 55 -7.66 9.44 -7.43
CA TRP A 55 -6.53 8.87 -6.70
C TRP A 55 -6.29 7.40 -7.06
N ILE A 56 -7.35 6.60 -7.14
CA ILE A 56 -7.26 5.18 -7.51
C ILE A 56 -6.75 5.01 -8.94
N SER A 57 -7.22 5.85 -9.88
CA SER A 57 -6.71 5.88 -11.26
C SER A 57 -5.21 6.17 -11.29
N ARG A 58 -4.76 7.19 -10.55
CA ARG A 58 -3.32 7.51 -10.39
C ARG A 58 -2.51 6.34 -9.81
N LEU A 59 -3.04 5.61 -8.83
CA LEU A 59 -2.36 4.44 -8.28
C LEU A 59 -2.21 3.33 -9.31
N LYS A 60 -3.26 3.07 -10.12
CA LYS A 60 -3.27 2.03 -11.15
C LYS A 60 -2.31 2.32 -12.30
N THR A 61 -2.12 3.59 -12.65
CA THR A 61 -1.24 4.01 -13.75
C THR A 61 0.21 4.23 -13.31
N SER A 62 0.51 4.14 -12.01
CA SER A 62 1.86 4.38 -11.50
C SER A 62 2.81 3.23 -11.86
N PRO A 63 3.88 3.48 -12.64
CA PRO A 63 4.82 2.42 -13.05
C PRO A 63 5.70 1.92 -11.89
N TYR A 64 5.75 2.66 -10.78
CA TYR A 64 6.60 2.36 -9.62
C TYR A 64 5.90 1.52 -8.56
N LEU A 65 4.59 1.27 -8.70
CA LEU A 65 3.80 0.53 -7.72
C LEU A 65 3.51 -0.88 -8.20
N LYS A 66 3.84 -1.86 -7.35
CA LYS A 66 3.43 -3.25 -7.57
C LYS A 66 1.91 -3.38 -7.42
N PRO A 67 1.25 -4.26 -8.20
CA PRO A 67 -0.19 -4.52 -8.10
C PRO A 67 -0.68 -4.82 -6.68
N SER A 68 0.09 -5.59 -5.92
CA SER A 68 -0.23 -5.90 -4.51
C SER A 68 -0.27 -4.65 -3.63
N THR A 69 0.68 -3.72 -3.82
CA THR A 69 0.72 -2.44 -3.11
C THR A 69 -0.46 -1.56 -3.49
N VAL A 70 -0.83 -1.52 -4.78
CA VAL A 70 -2.01 -0.76 -5.25
C VAL A 70 -3.28 -1.29 -4.60
N ASN A 71 -3.51 -2.61 -4.65
CA ASN A 71 -4.69 -3.22 -4.05
C ASN A 71 -4.75 -3.02 -2.52
N LEU A 72 -3.60 -3.06 -1.85
CA LEU A 72 -3.51 -2.81 -0.42
C LEU A 72 -3.87 -1.36 -0.07
N ARG A 73 -3.41 -0.39 -0.86
CA ARG A 73 -3.76 1.03 -0.68
C ARG A 73 -5.24 1.30 -0.90
N ILE A 74 -5.82 0.70 -1.94
CA ILE A 74 -7.27 0.78 -2.23
C ILE A 74 -8.07 0.22 -1.05
N ARG A 75 -7.67 -0.94 -0.51
CA ARG A 75 -8.33 -1.55 0.65
C ARG A 75 -8.23 -0.69 1.91
N GLY A 76 -7.05 -0.16 2.20
CA GLY A 76 -6.85 0.72 3.36
C GLY A 76 -7.72 1.97 3.29
N LEU A 77 -7.84 2.59 2.10
CA LEU A 77 -8.72 3.74 1.91
C LEU A 77 -10.20 3.36 2.06
N LYS A 78 -10.62 2.23 1.45
CA LYS A 78 -12.00 1.74 1.57
C LYS A 78 -12.40 1.54 3.03
N ASP A 79 -11.59 0.83 3.81
CA ASP A 79 -11.89 0.51 5.20
C ASP A 79 -11.97 1.77 6.08
N TYR A 80 -11.13 2.76 5.79
CA TYR A 80 -11.19 4.06 6.46
C TYR A 80 -12.46 4.84 6.10
N LEU A 81 -12.79 4.98 4.80
CA LEU A 81 -13.97 5.72 4.38
C LEU A 81 -15.26 5.09 4.91
N LEU A 82 -15.38 3.76 4.86
CA LEU A 82 -16.54 3.06 5.42
C LEU A 82 -16.66 3.26 6.93
N LYS A 83 -15.54 3.36 7.67
CA LYS A 83 -15.57 3.66 9.10
C LYS A 83 -15.89 5.13 9.38
N LYS A 84 -15.36 6.05 8.58
CA LYS A 84 -15.62 7.49 8.68
C LYS A 84 -17.10 7.84 8.49
N TYR A 85 -17.76 7.17 7.55
CA TYR A 85 -19.16 7.39 7.20
C TYR A 85 -20.12 6.33 7.79
N GLU A 86 -19.72 5.60 8.83
CA GLU A 86 -20.51 4.45 9.34
C GLU A 86 -21.92 4.82 9.83
N ASN A 87 -22.12 6.07 10.24
CA ASN A 87 -23.41 6.59 10.70
C ASN A 87 -24.29 7.13 9.56
N ASP A 88 -23.77 7.21 8.34
CA ASP A 88 -24.51 7.63 7.14
C ASP A 88 -24.70 6.42 6.21
N ILE A 89 -25.91 5.86 6.26
CA ILE A 89 -26.30 4.69 5.47
C ILE A 89 -26.22 4.98 3.97
N THR A 90 -26.57 6.20 3.56
CA THR A 90 -26.54 6.60 2.15
C THR A 90 -25.10 6.64 1.68
N ALA A 91 -24.24 7.40 2.36
CA ALA A 91 -22.83 7.47 2.01
C ALA A 91 -22.15 6.09 2.00
N THR A 92 -22.47 5.24 2.98
CA THR A 92 -21.95 3.87 3.07
C THR A 92 -22.36 3.02 1.86
N CYS A 93 -23.63 3.04 1.48
CA CYS A 93 -24.14 2.29 0.31
C CYS A 93 -23.46 2.75 -0.99
N TRP A 94 -23.35 4.07 -1.19
CA TRP A 94 -22.68 4.66 -2.34
C TRP A 94 -21.19 4.28 -2.41
N LEU A 95 -20.48 4.30 -1.26
CA LEU A 95 -19.09 3.86 -1.17
C LEU A 95 -18.95 2.37 -1.51
N GLU A 96 -19.81 1.51 -0.96
CA GLU A 96 -19.75 0.08 -1.26
C GLU A 96 -19.99 -0.21 -2.74
N GLN A 97 -20.96 0.45 -3.37
CA GLN A 97 -21.20 0.35 -4.81
C GLN A 97 -20.02 0.84 -5.63
N ALA A 98 -19.47 2.01 -5.28
CA ALA A 98 -18.30 2.58 -5.96
C ALA A 98 -17.11 1.62 -5.91
N PHE A 99 -16.75 1.12 -4.72
CA PHE A 99 -15.62 0.20 -4.57
C PHE A 99 -15.88 -1.17 -5.20
N LYS A 100 -17.13 -1.62 -5.36
CA LYS A 100 -17.47 -2.85 -6.06
C LYS A 100 -17.15 -2.76 -7.57
N GLY A 101 -17.27 -1.57 -8.16
CA GLY A 101 -16.91 -1.31 -9.56
C GLY A 101 -15.40 -1.24 -9.82
N ILE A 102 -14.57 -1.17 -8.78
CA ILE A 102 -13.12 -1.03 -8.91
C ILE A 102 -12.51 -2.41 -9.08
N SER A 103 -12.11 -2.74 -10.31
CA SER A 103 -11.32 -3.93 -10.60
C SER A 103 -9.99 -3.88 -9.83
N LEU A 104 -9.65 -4.98 -9.15
CA LEU A 104 -8.33 -5.13 -8.55
C LEU A 104 -7.28 -5.28 -9.64
N VAL A 105 -6.07 -4.76 -9.40
CA VAL A 105 -4.96 -4.92 -10.33
C VAL A 105 -4.46 -6.35 -10.22
N ASN A 106 -4.53 -7.10 -11.31
CA ASN A 106 -3.98 -8.44 -11.37
C ASN A 106 -2.46 -8.36 -11.27
N SER A 107 -1.89 -9.14 -10.36
CA SER A 107 -0.45 -9.41 -10.39
C SER A 107 -0.16 -10.34 -11.57
N GLU A 108 0.59 -9.86 -12.56
CA GLU A 108 1.16 -10.75 -13.56
C GLU A 108 2.03 -11.80 -12.85
N LYS A 109 1.61 -13.06 -12.90
CA LYS A 109 2.43 -14.19 -12.47
C LYS A 109 3.41 -14.54 -13.60
N THR A 110 4.25 -13.60 -14.01
CA THR A 110 5.34 -13.89 -14.94
C THR A 110 6.48 -14.49 -14.13
N VAL A 111 6.38 -15.79 -13.84
CA VAL A 111 7.56 -16.60 -13.49
C VAL A 111 8.37 -16.72 -14.77
N LYS A 112 9.24 -15.74 -15.03
CA LYS A 112 10.21 -15.83 -16.13
C LYS A 112 11.29 -16.81 -15.69
N GLU A 113 11.77 -17.67 -16.59
CA GLU A 113 12.87 -18.62 -16.28
C GLU A 113 14.11 -17.92 -15.68
N ASN A 114 14.30 -16.64 -16.03
CA ASN A 114 15.38 -15.77 -15.52
C ASN A 114 15.22 -15.34 -14.06
N VAL A 115 14.09 -15.66 -13.40
CA VAL A 115 13.86 -15.41 -11.97
C VAL A 115 14.52 -16.51 -11.12
N TYR A 116 14.77 -17.68 -11.70
CA TYR A 116 15.57 -18.72 -11.06
C TYR A 116 17.05 -18.39 -11.18
N LEU A 117 17.78 -18.55 -10.08
CA LEU A 117 19.24 -18.54 -10.15
C LEU A 117 19.66 -19.74 -11.01
N LYS A 118 20.44 -19.47 -12.07
CA LYS A 118 21.15 -20.54 -12.79
C LYS A 118 22.04 -21.29 -11.79
N ILE A 119 22.26 -22.59 -12.03
CA ILE A 119 23.12 -23.44 -11.19
C ILE A 119 24.48 -22.77 -10.94
N GLU A 120 25.07 -22.15 -11.96
CA GLU A 120 26.33 -21.40 -11.88
C GLU A 120 26.30 -20.28 -10.82
N HIS A 121 25.17 -19.58 -10.67
CA HIS A 121 25.02 -18.54 -9.66
C HIS A 121 24.89 -19.11 -8.24
N VAL A 122 24.23 -20.27 -8.11
CA VAL A 122 24.10 -21.00 -6.84
C VAL A 122 25.47 -21.53 -6.41
N GLU A 123 26.23 -22.13 -7.33
CA GLU A 123 27.58 -22.64 -7.08
C GLU A 123 28.55 -21.52 -6.66
N ASN A 124 28.48 -20.37 -7.31
CA ASN A 124 29.30 -19.20 -6.96
C ASN A 124 28.94 -18.66 -5.56
N LEU A 125 27.65 -18.59 -5.22
CA LEU A 125 27.20 -18.22 -3.88
C LEU A 125 27.70 -19.21 -2.82
N THR A 126 27.57 -20.51 -3.05
CA THR A 126 28.05 -21.55 -2.14
C THR A 126 29.57 -21.49 -1.96
N THR A 127 30.32 -21.26 -3.03
CA THR A 127 31.78 -21.11 -2.98
C THR A 127 32.19 -19.92 -2.13
N LYS A 128 31.57 -18.75 -2.36
CA LYS A 128 31.83 -17.54 -1.56
C LYS A 128 31.48 -17.75 -0.08
N MET A 129 30.35 -18.39 0.19
CA MET A 129 29.92 -18.69 1.57
C MET A 129 30.88 -19.65 2.27
N THR A 130 31.40 -20.63 1.55
CA THR A 130 32.40 -21.58 2.06
C THR A 130 33.72 -20.89 2.38
N GLN A 131 34.18 -19.96 1.54
CA GLN A 131 35.37 -19.15 1.81
C GLN A 131 35.18 -18.26 3.05
N ILE A 132 34.02 -17.62 3.19
CA ILE A 132 33.70 -16.81 4.38
C ILE A 132 33.68 -17.69 5.63
N MET A 133 33.01 -18.85 5.59
CA MET A 133 32.99 -19.78 6.71
C MET A 133 34.39 -20.24 7.09
N ARG A 134 35.26 -20.51 6.12
CA ARG A 134 36.66 -20.89 6.34
C ARG A 134 37.48 -19.78 6.99
N LEU A 135 37.25 -18.53 6.59
CA LEU A 135 37.89 -17.36 7.23
C LEU A 135 37.41 -17.19 8.67
N ILE A 136 36.11 -17.38 8.92
CA ILE A 136 35.53 -17.31 10.27
C ILE A 136 36.10 -18.42 11.16
N THR A 137 36.12 -19.68 10.71
CA THR A 137 36.68 -20.77 11.52
C THR A 137 38.18 -20.61 11.76
N ASN A 138 38.95 -20.15 10.78
CA ASN A 138 40.38 -19.86 10.97
C ASN A 138 40.65 -18.64 11.85
N SER A 139 39.66 -17.77 12.08
CA SER A 139 39.78 -16.63 13.00
C SER A 139 39.33 -16.93 14.43
N LEU A 140 38.68 -18.08 14.63
CA LEU A 140 38.16 -18.54 15.93
C LEU A 140 39.09 -19.54 16.63
N PHE A 141 40.16 -19.97 15.96
CA PHE A 141 41.24 -20.83 16.46
C PHE A 141 42.60 -20.19 16.15
#